data_AF-A0A6P1E4M2-F1
#
_entry.id   AF-A0A6P1E4M2-F1
#
_cell.length_a   1.000
_cell.length_b   1.000
_cell.length_c   1.000
_cell.angle_alpha   90.00
_cell.angle_beta   90.00
_cell.angle_gamma   90.00
#
_symmetry.space_group_name_H-M   'P 1'
#
loop_
_entity.id
_entity.type
_entity.pdbx_description
1 polymer ?
#
loop_
_entity_poly.entity_id
_entity_poly.type
_entity_poly.pdbx_seq_one_letter_code
_entity_poly.pdbx_strand_id
1 'polypeptide(L)'
;MARIVPSDLTQLALSGAHEPEIQTLALLRDRLPEAYTVFHGVHWTRQYKGRTLYGEIDFVVVNQAGQVLCIEQKNGGLEETAQGLFKAYGDERKSVGDQILRSVDNIREKFAYQVGKRPGLEIEYLVYCPDHTLKQLSAAGLDRERIVDAPKREKLAEHVQTVLPSTQGTQDTWAQQVAAFFRQTFEVVPDVHAHIDAQEKTYTRLSHGLLEVLASLEMQPLRLQVLATAGNGKTLVARHFFDQCIAQGGRPLLLCFNRPLAERLGHLVTRGGLVATWYQFCDQFLQSRGIQLDFEAMRTQPDFWHQAATQLEEQALTATLGDAWRFDTLIVDEAQDFEAGWLEALRLFLREDATMLWLEDPNQNVRGVAPPALLAQGFVGYRSLLNYRSPEGIARFVNGVLPELPFTCANDLPGLGAGTLFYQDPTEQPRLVGRIVGRLLNARFRPQDIAILSCRGLESTALKEAQRVGNHTLARFTGDYDLFGNQVYSKGQVLFDTVRRFKGQQAAAVILTDVAPRAHHLAQELQVLFCGMTRATVRLDLVCDRSNAWVKERLAEWA
;
A
#
# COMPACT_ATOMS: atom_id res chain seq x y z
N MET A 1 20.59 -8.94 -28.35
CA MET A 1 21.02 -8.51 -27.01
C MET A 1 20.17 -9.23 -26.00
N ALA A 2 20.74 -9.62 -24.86
CA ALA A 2 19.99 -10.29 -23.81
C ALA A 2 18.88 -9.39 -23.26
N ARG A 3 17.79 -10.01 -22.80
CA ARG A 3 16.70 -9.29 -22.13
C ARG A 3 17.12 -8.97 -20.70
N ILE A 4 17.04 -7.71 -20.28
CA ILE A 4 17.35 -7.30 -18.90
C ILE A 4 16.05 -7.11 -18.12
N VAL A 5 16.06 -7.58 -16.87
CA VAL A 5 14.98 -7.39 -15.92
C VAL A 5 15.59 -6.86 -14.61
N PRO A 6 15.20 -5.66 -14.14
CA PRO A 6 14.23 -4.74 -14.75
C PRO A 6 14.74 -4.09 -16.05
N SER A 7 13.85 -3.72 -16.96
CA SER A 7 14.22 -3.25 -18.31
C SER A 7 14.73 -1.80 -18.37
N ASP A 8 14.52 -1.00 -17.33
CA ASP A 8 14.97 0.40 -17.26
C ASP A 8 16.25 0.54 -16.40
N LEU A 9 17.39 0.61 -17.07
CA LEU A 9 18.71 0.80 -16.44
C LEU A 9 18.88 2.20 -15.81
N THR A 10 18.10 3.19 -16.27
CA THR A 10 18.14 4.57 -15.76
C THR A 10 17.54 4.63 -14.35
N GLN A 11 16.46 3.87 -14.12
CA GLN A 11 15.88 3.70 -12.78
C GLN A 11 16.81 2.96 -11.82
N LEU A 12 17.59 1.99 -12.31
CA LEU A 12 18.60 1.26 -11.53
C LEU A 12 19.76 2.16 -11.05
N ALA A 13 20.22 3.08 -11.91
CA ALA A 13 21.22 4.09 -11.55
C ALA A 13 20.71 5.08 -10.50
N LEU A 14 19.42 5.43 -10.58
CA LEU A 14 18.75 6.32 -9.63
C LEU A 14 18.37 5.62 -8.31
N SER A 15 18.26 4.29 -8.29
CA SER A 15 17.96 3.47 -7.11
C SER A 15 19.17 3.07 -6.28
N GLY A 16 20.36 3.63 -6.56
CA GLY A 16 21.57 3.38 -5.77
C GLY A 16 22.27 2.05 -6.06
N ALA A 17 22.00 1.41 -7.21
CA ALA A 17 22.82 0.29 -7.66
C ALA A 17 24.28 0.76 -7.80
N HIS A 18 25.23 -0.07 -7.35
CA HIS A 18 26.65 0.28 -7.42
C HIS A 18 27.05 0.50 -8.89
N GLU A 19 27.63 1.66 -9.20
CA GLU A 19 28.10 2.02 -10.56
C GLU A 19 28.86 0.87 -11.29
N PRO A 20 29.73 0.09 -10.61
CA PRO A 20 30.35 -1.10 -11.22
C PRO A 20 29.40 -2.23 -11.63
N GLU A 21 28.28 -2.44 -10.93
CA GLU A 21 27.29 -3.47 -11.26
C GLU A 21 26.44 -3.05 -12.46
N ILE A 22 26.12 -1.76 -12.58
CA ILE A 22 25.41 -1.21 -13.75
C ILE A 22 26.26 -1.39 -15.01
N GLN A 23 27.56 -1.17 -14.91
CA GLN A 23 28.51 -1.41 -16.00
C GLN A 23 28.55 -2.89 -16.39
N THR A 24 28.57 -3.80 -15.41
CA THR A 24 28.47 -5.24 -15.67
C THR A 24 27.14 -5.61 -16.33
N LEU A 25 26.03 -5.04 -15.88
CA LEU A 25 24.71 -5.30 -16.44
C LEU A 25 24.60 -4.82 -17.89
N ALA A 26 25.16 -3.65 -18.19
CA ALA A 26 25.27 -3.15 -19.56
C ALA A 26 26.15 -4.05 -20.44
N LEU A 27 27.29 -4.52 -19.91
CA LEU A 27 28.15 -5.49 -20.59
C LEU A 27 27.40 -6.79 -20.92
N LEU A 28 26.67 -7.35 -19.95
CA LEU A 28 25.88 -8.56 -20.13
C LEU A 28 24.75 -8.35 -21.15
N ARG A 29 24.03 -7.22 -21.11
CA ARG A 29 23.00 -6.85 -22.09
C ARG A 29 23.55 -6.85 -23.51
N ASP A 30 24.67 -6.16 -23.70
CA ASP A 30 25.21 -5.85 -25.02
C ASP A 30 25.94 -7.03 -25.64
N ARG A 31 26.55 -7.89 -24.82
CA ARG A 31 27.41 -8.99 -25.28
C ARG A 31 26.74 -10.36 -25.25
N LEU A 32 25.65 -10.56 -24.50
CA LEU A 32 24.90 -11.83 -24.53
C LEU A 32 23.83 -11.84 -25.66
N PRO A 33 23.61 -13.00 -26.30
CA PRO A 33 22.50 -13.21 -27.24
C PRO A 33 21.12 -12.99 -26.62
N GLU A 34 20.10 -12.76 -27.45
CA GLU A 34 18.69 -12.65 -27.02
C GLU A 34 18.11 -13.93 -26.38
N ALA A 35 18.83 -15.05 -26.53
CA ALA A 35 18.52 -16.32 -25.91
C ALA A 35 18.64 -16.27 -24.37
N TYR A 36 19.23 -15.21 -23.80
CA TYR A 36 19.39 -15.06 -22.36
C TYR A 36 18.50 -13.96 -21.79
N THR A 37 17.98 -14.22 -20.60
CA THR A 37 17.39 -13.20 -19.72
C THR A 37 18.32 -12.99 -18.54
N VAL A 38 18.73 -11.75 -18.32
CA VAL A 38 19.58 -11.35 -17.19
C VAL A 38 18.73 -10.57 -16.21
N PHE A 39 18.92 -10.94 -14.97
CA PHE A 39 18.21 -10.51 -13.80
C PHE A 39 19.22 -9.86 -12.86
N HIS A 40 18.97 -8.65 -12.36
CA HIS A 40 19.88 -7.93 -11.44
C HIS A 40 19.23 -7.73 -10.08
N GLY A 41 19.98 -7.92 -9.00
CA GLY A 41 19.51 -7.70 -7.62
C GLY A 41 18.45 -8.72 -7.18
N VAL A 42 18.76 -10.02 -7.23
CA VAL A 42 17.84 -11.07 -6.80
C VAL A 42 17.94 -11.25 -5.29
N HIS A 43 16.92 -10.82 -4.56
CA HIS A 43 16.84 -11.01 -3.11
C HIS A 43 15.97 -12.21 -2.76
N TRP A 44 16.46 -13.08 -1.89
CA TRP A 44 15.69 -14.22 -1.40
C TRP A 44 15.57 -14.19 0.12
N THR A 45 14.38 -14.55 0.58
CA THR A 45 14.03 -14.67 1.99
C THR A 45 13.58 -16.10 2.28
N ARG A 46 14.01 -16.63 3.41
CA ARG A 46 13.57 -17.94 3.90
C ARG A 46 13.31 -17.89 5.40
N GLN A 47 12.13 -18.31 5.84
CA GLN A 47 11.89 -18.68 7.22
C GLN A 47 12.27 -20.15 7.43
N TYR A 48 13.25 -20.43 8.31
CA TYR A 48 13.56 -21.78 8.75
C TYR A 48 13.58 -21.83 10.28
N LYS A 49 12.71 -22.66 10.88
CA LYS A 49 12.65 -22.93 12.33
C LYS A 49 12.83 -21.68 13.21
N GLY A 50 12.09 -20.60 12.90
CA GLY A 50 12.09 -19.37 13.72
C GLY A 50 13.22 -18.37 13.45
N ARG A 51 13.99 -18.52 12.36
CA ARG A 51 14.92 -17.48 11.86
C ARG A 51 14.65 -17.20 10.37
N THR A 52 14.52 -15.92 10.02
CA THR A 52 14.50 -15.48 8.62
C THR A 52 15.93 -15.28 8.14
N LEU A 53 16.36 -16.09 7.18
CA LEU A 53 17.61 -15.92 6.46
C LEU A 53 17.34 -15.05 5.24
N TYR A 54 18.13 -13.99 5.10
CA TYR A 54 18.12 -13.08 3.96
C TYR A 54 19.42 -13.30 3.18
N GLY A 55 19.33 -13.37 1.85
CA GLY A 55 20.49 -13.36 0.98
C GLY A 55 20.19 -12.66 -0.33
N GLU A 56 21.25 -12.19 -0.96
CA GLU A 56 21.23 -11.45 -2.21
C GLU A 56 22.18 -12.13 -3.20
N ILE A 57 21.88 -12.00 -4.48
CA ILE A 57 22.77 -12.36 -5.58
C ILE A 57 22.73 -11.23 -6.61
N ASP A 58 23.90 -10.83 -7.08
CA ASP A 58 24.03 -9.64 -7.92
C ASP A 58 23.39 -9.85 -9.28
N PHE A 59 23.64 -11.01 -9.93
CA PHE A 59 23.01 -11.35 -11.20
C PHE A 59 22.52 -12.79 -11.26
N VAL A 60 21.39 -12.98 -11.94
CA VAL A 60 20.92 -14.29 -12.39
C VAL A 60 20.78 -14.27 -13.90
N VAL A 61 21.30 -15.28 -14.58
CA VAL A 61 21.17 -15.44 -16.04
C VAL A 61 20.37 -16.70 -16.30
N VAL A 62 19.33 -16.60 -17.12
CA VAL A 62 18.46 -17.72 -17.49
C VAL A 62 18.49 -17.90 -19.00
N ASN A 63 18.76 -19.12 -19.48
CA ASN A 63 18.71 -19.46 -20.90
C ASN A 63 17.30 -19.93 -21.33
N GLN A 64 17.10 -20.19 -22.62
CA GLN A 64 15.80 -20.65 -23.16
C GLN A 64 15.38 -22.05 -22.70
N ALA A 65 16.29 -22.84 -22.13
CA ALA A 65 15.96 -24.15 -21.56
C ALA A 65 15.51 -24.06 -20.09
N GLY A 66 15.54 -22.87 -19.46
CA GLY A 66 15.23 -22.69 -18.05
C GLY A 66 16.38 -23.06 -17.10
N GLN A 67 17.60 -23.19 -17.62
CA GLN A 67 18.80 -23.37 -16.80
C GLN A 67 19.27 -22.01 -16.28
N VAL A 68 19.82 -21.99 -15.08
CA VAL A 68 20.12 -20.78 -14.30
C VAL A 68 21.62 -20.68 -14.02
N LEU A 69 22.17 -19.48 -14.15
CA LEU A 69 23.51 -19.13 -13.68
C LEU A 69 23.43 -17.96 -12.70
N CYS A 70 23.91 -18.18 -11.48
CA CYS A 70 24.05 -17.14 -10.47
C CYS A 70 25.45 -16.51 -10.53
N ILE A 71 25.52 -15.19 -10.56
CA ILE A 71 26.78 -14.45 -10.58
C ILE A 71 26.86 -13.57 -9.34
N GLU A 72 27.91 -13.77 -8.54
CA GLU A 72 28.26 -12.90 -7.42
C GLU A 72 29.44 -12.00 -7.84
N GLN A 73 29.21 -10.70 -7.90
CA GLN A 73 30.21 -9.69 -8.18
C GLN A 73 30.88 -9.18 -6.89
N LYS A 74 32.21 -9.17 -6.86
CA LYS A 74 33.00 -8.56 -5.78
C LYS A 74 33.96 -7.52 -6.35
N ASN A 75 33.70 -6.26 -6.02
CA ASN A 75 34.51 -5.12 -6.41
C ASN A 75 35.64 -4.86 -5.38
N GLY A 76 36.75 -4.28 -5.83
CA GLY A 76 37.95 -3.96 -5.03
C GLY A 76 38.77 -5.17 -4.56
N GLY A 77 39.77 -4.92 -3.71
CA GLY A 77 40.73 -5.94 -3.27
C GLY A 77 40.10 -7.12 -2.52
N LEU A 78 40.54 -8.33 -2.84
CA LEU A 78 40.18 -9.58 -2.16
C LEU A 78 41.42 -10.21 -1.51
N GLU A 79 41.20 -10.94 -0.43
CA GLU A 79 42.23 -11.73 0.23
C GLU A 79 42.19 -13.17 -0.30
N GLU A 80 43.26 -13.59 -0.97
CA GLU A 80 43.48 -14.98 -1.40
C GLU A 80 44.14 -15.77 -0.27
N THR A 81 43.50 -16.86 0.17
CA THR A 81 44.09 -17.78 1.16
C THR A 81 43.90 -19.23 0.75
N ALA A 82 44.57 -20.15 1.45
CA ALA A 82 44.40 -21.59 1.24
C ALA A 82 42.95 -22.10 1.45
N GLN A 83 42.09 -21.31 2.09
CA GLN A 83 40.68 -21.64 2.33
C GLN A 83 39.72 -21.00 1.32
N GLY A 84 40.19 -20.16 0.39
CA GLY A 84 39.34 -19.51 -0.61
C GLY A 84 39.59 -18.02 -0.76
N LEU A 85 38.63 -17.38 -1.45
CA LEU A 85 38.56 -15.94 -1.64
C LEU A 85 37.73 -15.30 -0.54
N PHE A 86 38.30 -14.27 0.09
CA PHE A 86 37.66 -13.55 1.18
C PHE A 86 37.57 -12.06 0.93
N LYS A 87 36.50 -11.45 1.43
CA LYS A 87 36.31 -10.00 1.48
C LYS A 87 36.29 -9.55 2.94
N ALA A 88 37.12 -8.55 3.25
CA ALA A 88 37.12 -7.88 4.55
C ALA A 88 36.09 -6.75 4.56
N TYR A 89 35.29 -6.70 5.63
CA TYR A 89 34.28 -5.68 5.92
C TYR A 89 34.53 -5.14 7.33
N GLY A 90 35.39 -4.11 7.45
CA GLY A 90 35.83 -3.65 8.78
C GLY A 90 36.54 -4.77 9.53
N ASP A 91 36.00 -5.15 10.68
CA ASP A 91 36.53 -6.24 11.53
C ASP A 91 36.03 -7.64 11.13
N GLU A 92 35.08 -7.75 10.18
CA GLU A 92 34.54 -9.04 9.73
C GLU A 92 35.20 -9.52 8.43
N ARG A 93 35.39 -10.84 8.32
CA ARG A 93 35.91 -11.51 7.12
C ARG A 93 34.87 -12.50 6.58
N LYS A 94 34.51 -12.38 5.31
CA LYS A 94 33.49 -13.23 4.65
C LYS A 94 34.06 -13.99 3.46
N SER A 95 33.79 -15.30 3.41
CA SER A 95 34.14 -16.18 2.28
C SER A 95 33.18 -15.94 1.12
N VAL A 96 33.72 -15.61 -0.05
CA VAL A 96 32.95 -15.39 -1.27
C VAL A 96 32.36 -16.70 -1.79
N GLY A 97 33.12 -17.80 -1.69
CA GLY A 97 32.67 -19.12 -2.11
C GLY A 97 31.52 -19.66 -1.26
N ASP A 98 31.64 -19.55 0.06
CA ASP A 98 30.56 -20.00 0.96
C ASP A 98 29.31 -19.13 0.79
N GLN A 99 29.47 -17.85 0.45
CA GLN A 99 28.33 -16.97 0.18
C GLN A 99 27.55 -17.43 -1.05
N ILE A 100 28.22 -17.63 -2.19
CA ILE A 100 27.53 -17.99 -3.43
C ILE A 100 26.92 -19.40 -3.36
N LEU A 101 27.62 -20.38 -2.77
CA LEU A 101 27.09 -21.74 -2.60
C LEU A 101 25.84 -21.75 -1.72
N ARG A 102 25.85 -20.99 -0.61
CA ARG A 102 24.66 -20.82 0.23
C ARG A 102 23.51 -20.17 -0.53
N SER A 103 23.77 -19.13 -1.33
CA SER A 103 22.70 -18.49 -2.11
C SER A 103 22.10 -19.45 -3.15
N VAL A 104 22.94 -20.24 -3.84
CA VAL A 104 22.49 -21.27 -4.79
C VAL A 104 21.60 -22.31 -4.12
N ASP A 105 22.03 -22.87 -2.98
CA ASP A 105 21.24 -23.87 -2.25
C ASP A 105 19.88 -23.30 -1.81
N ASN A 106 19.87 -22.06 -1.31
CA ASN A 106 18.62 -21.43 -0.87
C ASN A 106 17.68 -21.11 -2.04
N ILE A 107 18.19 -20.67 -3.20
CA ILE A 107 17.40 -20.47 -4.41
C ILE A 107 16.78 -21.80 -4.85
N ARG A 108 17.58 -22.86 -4.90
CA ARG A 108 17.11 -24.20 -5.28
C ARG A 108 16.00 -24.71 -4.36
N GLU A 109 16.16 -24.53 -3.04
CA GLU A 109 15.15 -24.94 -2.07
C GLU A 109 13.89 -24.09 -2.12
N LYS A 110 14.01 -22.77 -2.28
CA LYS A 110 12.87 -21.85 -2.43
C LYS A 110 12.08 -22.17 -3.70
N PHE A 111 12.79 -22.41 -4.80
CA PHE A 111 12.18 -22.84 -6.05
C PHE A 111 11.44 -24.17 -5.88
N ALA A 112 12.07 -25.16 -5.23
CA ALA A 112 11.45 -26.46 -4.98
C ALA A 112 10.20 -26.38 -4.08
N TYR A 113 10.14 -25.39 -3.18
CA TYR A 113 8.96 -25.12 -2.35
C TYR A 113 7.81 -24.49 -3.15
N GLN A 114 8.11 -23.54 -4.05
CA GLN A 114 7.10 -22.79 -4.79
C GLN A 114 6.62 -23.51 -6.07
N VAL A 115 7.54 -24.11 -6.81
CA VAL A 115 7.28 -24.71 -8.12
C VAL A 115 7.21 -26.24 -8.05
N GLY A 116 7.82 -26.84 -7.02
CA GLY A 116 7.85 -28.29 -6.81
C GLY A 116 9.24 -28.89 -6.98
N LYS A 117 9.46 -30.10 -6.43
CA LYS A 117 10.77 -30.76 -6.40
C LYS A 117 11.21 -31.39 -7.72
N ARG A 118 10.30 -31.60 -8.67
CA ARG A 118 10.57 -32.26 -9.96
C ARG A 118 9.76 -31.60 -11.09
N PRO A 119 10.40 -31.22 -12.21
CA PRO A 119 11.85 -31.21 -12.42
C PRO A 119 12.56 -30.24 -11.46
N GLY A 120 13.81 -30.54 -11.12
CA GLY A 120 14.61 -29.69 -10.23
C GLY A 120 15.15 -28.48 -10.98
N LEU A 121 15.50 -27.41 -10.25
CA LEU A 121 16.16 -26.25 -10.84
C LEU A 121 17.64 -26.57 -11.11
N GLU A 122 18.01 -26.58 -12.39
CA GLU A 122 19.41 -26.62 -12.82
C GLU A 122 20.02 -25.24 -12.63
N ILE A 123 20.93 -25.14 -11.66
CA ILE A 123 21.53 -23.88 -11.22
C ILE A 123 23.05 -24.06 -11.10
N GLU A 124 23.74 -23.21 -11.84
CA GLU A 124 25.19 -23.05 -11.88
C GLU A 124 25.58 -21.72 -11.21
N TYR A 125 26.87 -21.54 -10.93
CA TYR A 125 27.36 -20.31 -10.33
C TYR A 125 28.65 -19.78 -10.99
N LEU A 126 28.90 -18.49 -10.82
CA LEU A 126 30.09 -17.76 -11.24
C LEU A 126 30.44 -16.68 -10.21
N VAL A 127 31.73 -16.52 -9.90
CA VAL A 127 32.22 -15.39 -9.12
C VAL A 127 32.91 -14.41 -10.07
N TYR A 128 32.50 -13.15 -10.04
CA TYR A 128 33.04 -12.09 -10.89
C TYR A 128 33.80 -11.05 -10.05
N CYS A 129 35.10 -10.90 -10.31
CA CYS A 129 35.97 -10.00 -9.56
C CYS A 129 36.67 -9.02 -10.52
N PRO A 130 35.98 -7.96 -10.99
CA PRO A 130 36.50 -7.07 -12.04
C PRO A 130 37.78 -6.31 -11.65
N ASP A 131 38.01 -6.12 -10.35
CA ASP A 131 39.11 -5.30 -9.83
C ASP A 131 40.24 -6.12 -9.18
N HIS A 132 40.13 -7.45 -9.18
CA HIS A 132 41.08 -8.34 -8.51
C HIS A 132 41.68 -9.31 -9.51
N THR A 133 43.02 -9.39 -9.56
CA THR A 133 43.74 -10.38 -10.39
C THR A 133 44.14 -11.55 -9.51
N LEU A 134 43.71 -12.76 -9.88
CA LEU A 134 44.04 -13.96 -9.12
C LEU A 134 45.51 -14.36 -9.32
N LYS A 135 46.24 -14.55 -8.22
CA LYS A 135 47.66 -14.94 -8.27
C LYS A 135 47.85 -16.43 -8.05
N GLN A 136 47.25 -17.01 -7.01
CA GLN A 136 47.36 -18.43 -6.68
C GLN A 136 46.09 -18.94 -5.98
N LEU A 137 45.25 -19.69 -6.71
CA LEU A 137 44.20 -20.49 -6.09
C LEU A 137 44.77 -21.87 -5.75
N SER A 138 45.06 -22.08 -4.47
CA SER A 138 45.28 -23.42 -3.88
C SER A 138 44.09 -23.87 -3.03
N ALA A 139 42.95 -23.19 -3.15
CA ALA A 139 41.85 -23.29 -2.22
C ALA A 139 40.90 -24.47 -2.51
N ALA A 140 40.58 -25.22 -1.46
CA ALA A 140 39.48 -26.17 -1.47
C ALA A 140 38.15 -25.40 -1.37
N GLY A 141 37.36 -25.38 -2.45
CA GLY A 141 35.98 -24.88 -2.41
C GLY A 141 35.49 -24.08 -3.62
N LEU A 142 36.38 -23.52 -4.44
CA LEU A 142 36.03 -22.82 -5.67
C LEU A 142 36.88 -23.32 -6.84
N ASP A 143 36.22 -23.69 -7.93
CA ASP A 143 36.90 -24.05 -9.18
C ASP A 143 37.35 -22.78 -9.91
N ARG A 144 38.59 -22.77 -10.42
CA ARG A 144 39.16 -21.66 -11.19
C ARG A 144 38.35 -21.37 -12.45
N GLU A 145 37.68 -22.38 -13.01
CA GLU A 145 36.79 -22.20 -14.17
C GLU A 145 35.52 -21.42 -13.82
N ARG A 146 35.18 -21.31 -12.53
CA ARG A 146 34.01 -20.59 -12.01
C ARG A 146 34.32 -19.17 -11.55
N ILE A 147 35.53 -18.66 -11.83
CA ILE A 147 35.94 -17.31 -11.46
C ILE A 147 36.39 -16.51 -12.69
N VAL A 148 35.79 -15.34 -12.87
CA VAL A 148 36.21 -14.34 -13.86
C VAL A 148 36.87 -13.18 -13.11
N ASP A 149 38.19 -13.09 -13.24
CA ASP A 149 39.03 -12.08 -12.59
C ASP A 149 39.37 -10.91 -13.52
N ALA A 150 40.03 -9.88 -13.00
CA ALA A 150 40.27 -8.62 -13.72
C ALA A 150 40.85 -8.79 -15.15
N PRO A 151 41.85 -9.66 -15.42
CA PRO A 151 42.38 -9.87 -16.78
C PRO A 151 41.36 -10.46 -17.76
N LYS A 152 40.32 -11.14 -17.25
CA LYS A 152 39.28 -11.80 -18.03
C LYS A 152 37.96 -11.02 -18.08
N ARG A 153 37.89 -9.81 -17.49
CA ARG A 153 36.65 -9.04 -17.35
C ARG A 153 35.87 -8.84 -18.65
N GLU A 154 36.58 -8.55 -19.75
CA GLU A 154 35.97 -8.32 -21.07
C GLU A 154 35.38 -9.61 -21.67
N LYS A 155 35.78 -10.77 -21.16
CA LYS A 155 35.32 -12.11 -21.57
C LYS A 155 34.22 -12.67 -20.66
N LEU A 156 33.61 -11.84 -19.80
CA LEU A 156 32.53 -12.28 -18.91
C LEU A 156 31.40 -12.97 -19.69
N ALA A 157 30.92 -12.36 -20.78
CA ALA A 157 29.83 -12.92 -21.59
C ALA A 157 30.23 -14.23 -22.31
N GLU A 158 31.49 -14.41 -22.69
CA GLU A 158 32.01 -15.66 -23.25
C GLU A 158 32.01 -16.77 -22.19
N HIS A 159 32.41 -16.45 -20.95
CA HIS A 159 32.37 -17.40 -19.84
C HIS A 159 30.94 -17.76 -19.46
N VAL A 160 30.01 -16.80 -19.44
CA VAL A 160 28.57 -17.08 -19.23
C VAL A 160 28.06 -18.07 -20.26
N GLN A 161 28.40 -17.92 -21.54
CA GLN A 161 27.97 -18.86 -22.59
C GLN A 161 28.65 -20.24 -22.49
N THR A 162 29.86 -20.29 -21.92
CA THR A 162 30.58 -21.56 -21.69
C THR A 162 29.96 -22.34 -20.53
N VAL A 163 29.63 -21.65 -19.44
CA VAL A 163 29.02 -22.24 -18.23
C VAL A 163 27.54 -22.52 -18.43
N LEU A 164 26.84 -21.66 -19.16
CA LEU A 164 25.41 -21.75 -19.45
C LEU A 164 25.19 -21.75 -20.98
N PRO A 165 25.41 -22.89 -21.66
CA PRO A 165 25.22 -22.98 -23.11
C PRO A 165 23.80 -22.60 -23.55
N SER A 166 23.69 -22.01 -24.74
CA SER A 166 22.40 -21.68 -25.36
C SER A 166 21.77 -22.94 -25.96
N THR A 167 21.23 -23.79 -25.10
CA THR A 167 20.48 -24.99 -25.55
C THR A 167 19.09 -24.56 -26.02
N GLN A 168 18.64 -25.03 -27.18
CA GLN A 168 17.23 -24.88 -27.60
C GLN A 168 16.35 -25.73 -26.68
N GLY A 169 15.50 -25.08 -25.88
CA GLY A 169 14.55 -25.76 -25.03
C GLY A 169 13.46 -26.44 -25.85
N THR A 170 13.14 -27.69 -25.53
CA THR A 170 11.99 -28.42 -26.09
C THR A 170 10.69 -28.14 -25.33
N GLN A 171 10.73 -27.35 -24.25
CA GLN A 171 9.59 -27.03 -23.37
C GLN A 171 9.53 -25.54 -23.04
N ASP A 172 8.84 -24.75 -23.87
CA ASP A 172 8.62 -23.31 -23.65
C ASP A 172 7.97 -22.99 -22.29
N THR A 173 7.21 -23.94 -21.73
CA THR A 173 6.49 -23.77 -20.46
C THR A 173 7.41 -23.77 -19.23
N TRP A 174 8.48 -24.56 -19.22
CA TRP A 174 9.40 -24.64 -18.08
C TRP A 174 10.25 -23.37 -17.92
N ALA A 175 10.83 -22.90 -19.02
CA ALA A 175 11.62 -21.67 -19.02
C ALA A 175 10.79 -20.46 -18.58
N GLN A 176 9.51 -20.40 -18.97
CA GLN A 176 8.57 -19.38 -18.51
C GLN A 176 8.31 -19.45 -17.00
N GLN A 177 8.16 -20.66 -16.42
CA GLN A 177 7.99 -20.85 -14.98
C GLN A 177 9.24 -20.41 -14.19
N VAL A 178 10.43 -20.77 -14.67
CA VAL A 178 11.70 -20.33 -14.05
C VAL A 178 11.84 -18.81 -14.12
N ALA A 179 11.57 -18.21 -15.28
CA ALA A 179 11.60 -16.76 -15.44
C ALA A 179 10.56 -16.06 -14.55
N ALA A 180 9.36 -16.63 -14.38
CA ALA A 180 8.32 -16.09 -13.49
C ALA A 180 8.74 -16.12 -12.02
N PHE A 181 9.38 -17.21 -11.56
CA PHE A 181 9.92 -17.32 -10.21
C PHE A 181 10.92 -16.20 -9.90
N PHE A 182 11.87 -15.95 -10.80
CA PHE A 182 12.82 -14.87 -10.61
C PHE A 182 12.13 -13.52 -10.69
N ARG A 183 11.18 -13.31 -11.62
CA ARG A 183 10.40 -12.07 -11.72
C ARG A 183 9.71 -11.67 -10.41
N GLN A 184 9.17 -12.65 -9.69
CA GLN A 184 8.56 -12.45 -8.36
C GLN A 184 9.58 -12.22 -7.23
N THR A 185 10.86 -12.51 -7.49
CA THR A 185 11.95 -12.45 -6.52
C THR A 185 12.84 -11.20 -6.73
N PHE A 186 12.57 -10.36 -7.75
CA PHE A 186 13.17 -9.01 -7.84
C PHE A 186 12.52 -8.07 -6.84
N GLU A 187 13.20 -7.90 -5.72
CA GLU A 187 13.07 -6.71 -4.91
C GLU A 187 14.34 -5.88 -5.11
N VAL A 188 14.61 -5.37 -6.33
CA VAL A 188 15.52 -4.21 -6.43
C VAL A 188 14.82 -3.13 -5.61
N VAL A 189 15.24 -2.91 -4.36
CA VAL A 189 14.63 -1.93 -3.47
C VAL A 189 14.93 -0.57 -4.09
N PRO A 190 13.97 0.05 -4.79
CA PRO A 190 14.08 1.43 -5.19
C PRO A 190 14.18 2.26 -3.90
N ASP A 191 14.77 3.45 -4.00
CA ASP A 191 14.59 4.48 -2.98
C ASP A 191 13.10 4.52 -2.59
N VAL A 192 12.80 4.45 -1.28
CA VAL A 192 11.42 4.52 -0.77
C VAL A 192 10.67 5.71 -1.35
N HIS A 193 11.36 6.80 -1.65
CA HIS A 193 10.78 7.97 -2.33
C HIS A 193 10.31 7.63 -3.76
N ALA A 194 11.09 6.86 -4.53
CA ALA A 194 10.67 6.40 -5.85
C ALA A 194 9.46 5.46 -5.78
N HIS A 195 9.38 4.61 -4.74
CA HIS A 195 8.17 3.82 -4.49
C HIS A 195 6.96 4.70 -4.18
N ILE A 196 7.09 5.68 -3.29
CA ILE A 196 6.01 6.61 -2.95
C ILE A 196 5.52 7.35 -4.22
N ASP A 197 6.44 7.93 -4.98
CA ASP A 197 6.12 8.68 -6.20
C ASP A 197 5.48 7.79 -7.29
N ALA A 198 6.01 6.57 -7.48
CA ALA A 198 5.45 5.61 -8.43
C ALA A 198 4.04 5.19 -8.04
N GLN A 199 3.77 4.99 -6.74
CA GLN A 199 2.45 4.69 -6.22
C GLN A 199 1.48 5.84 -6.47
N GLU A 200 1.86 7.08 -6.18
CA GLU A 200 0.99 8.25 -6.41
C GLU A 200 0.63 8.43 -7.89
N LYS A 201 1.61 8.30 -8.79
CA LYS A 201 1.38 8.39 -10.24
C LYS A 201 0.50 7.25 -10.75
N THR A 202 0.77 6.02 -10.31
CA THR A 202 0.02 4.83 -10.74
C THR A 202 -1.41 4.88 -10.23
N TYR A 203 -1.61 5.20 -8.95
CA TYR A 203 -2.92 5.38 -8.35
C TYR A 203 -3.74 6.43 -9.09
N THR A 204 -3.14 7.59 -9.39
CA THR A 204 -3.80 8.66 -10.14
C THR A 204 -4.23 8.15 -11.51
N ARG A 205 -3.34 7.53 -12.29
CA ARG A 205 -3.67 7.02 -13.63
C ARG A 205 -4.77 5.94 -13.59
N LEU A 206 -4.63 4.94 -12.72
CA LEU A 206 -5.53 3.78 -12.71
C LEU A 206 -6.91 4.07 -12.12
N SER A 207 -6.99 5.00 -11.16
CA SER A 207 -8.27 5.39 -10.52
C SER A 207 -9.22 6.15 -11.46
N HIS A 208 -8.80 6.48 -12.68
CA HIS A 208 -9.69 7.04 -13.72
C HIS A 208 -10.68 5.99 -14.26
N GLY A 209 -10.41 4.69 -14.12
CA GLY A 209 -11.27 3.66 -14.71
C GLY A 209 -12.72 3.67 -14.19
N LEU A 210 -12.93 3.96 -12.89
CA LEU A 210 -14.28 4.14 -12.35
C LEU A 210 -14.98 5.35 -12.97
N LEU A 211 -14.26 6.46 -13.11
CA LEU A 211 -14.79 7.70 -13.67
C LEU A 211 -15.22 7.52 -15.13
N GLU A 212 -14.39 6.88 -15.95
CA GLU A 212 -14.70 6.64 -17.37
C GLU A 212 -16.02 5.89 -17.55
N VAL A 213 -16.25 4.84 -16.75
CA VAL A 213 -17.50 4.08 -16.80
C VAL A 213 -18.69 4.93 -16.37
N LEU A 214 -18.59 5.61 -15.23
CA LEU A 214 -19.71 6.36 -14.66
C LEU A 214 -20.06 7.63 -15.46
N ALA A 215 -19.06 8.30 -16.04
CA ALA A 215 -19.27 9.46 -16.91
C ALA A 215 -19.91 9.09 -18.26
N SER A 216 -19.85 7.81 -18.65
CA SER A 216 -20.48 7.30 -19.87
C SER A 216 -21.92 6.82 -19.66
N LEU A 217 -22.46 6.91 -18.43
CA LEU A 217 -23.83 6.52 -18.15
C LEU A 217 -24.79 7.68 -18.44
N GLU A 218 -25.76 7.44 -19.31
CA GLU A 218 -26.83 8.39 -19.61
C GLU A 218 -28.15 7.92 -18.98
N MET A 219 -28.74 8.76 -18.13
CA MET A 219 -30.08 8.54 -17.57
C MET A 219 -30.67 9.88 -17.08
N GLN A 220 -32.00 9.99 -17.03
CA GLN A 220 -32.69 11.21 -16.60
C GLN A 220 -33.87 10.87 -15.66
N PRO A 221 -33.88 11.38 -14.40
CA PRO A 221 -32.76 12.03 -13.70
C PRO A 221 -31.63 11.04 -13.39
N LEU A 222 -30.39 11.52 -13.27
CA LEU A 222 -29.26 10.67 -12.89
C LEU A 222 -29.30 10.34 -11.41
N ARG A 223 -29.50 9.05 -11.08
CA ARG A 223 -29.51 8.55 -9.70
C ARG A 223 -28.68 7.28 -9.62
N LEU A 224 -27.47 7.40 -9.08
CA LEU A 224 -26.49 6.31 -9.06
C LEU A 224 -26.07 5.94 -7.65
N GLN A 225 -26.18 4.66 -7.32
CA GLN A 225 -25.58 4.05 -6.14
C GLN A 225 -24.32 3.29 -6.59
N VAL A 226 -23.16 3.72 -6.12
CA VAL A 226 -21.87 3.17 -6.50
C VAL A 226 -21.25 2.46 -5.30
N LEU A 227 -21.29 1.13 -5.33
CA LEU A 227 -20.62 0.25 -4.37
C LEU A 227 -19.19 -0.01 -4.84
N ALA A 228 -18.25 0.82 -4.40
CA ALA A 228 -16.86 0.75 -4.83
C ALA A 228 -15.91 0.57 -3.65
N THR A 229 -15.02 -0.42 -3.73
CA THR A 229 -14.07 -0.73 -2.65
C THR A 229 -13.08 0.42 -2.39
N ALA A 230 -12.32 0.30 -1.30
CA ALA A 230 -11.26 1.21 -0.91
C ALA A 230 -10.28 1.43 -2.06
N GLY A 231 -9.91 2.69 -2.34
CA GLY A 231 -8.93 2.96 -3.40
C GLY A 231 -9.42 2.72 -4.83
N ASN A 232 -10.73 2.64 -5.09
CA ASN A 232 -11.28 2.49 -6.45
C ASN A 232 -11.33 3.83 -7.23
N GLY A 233 -11.26 4.97 -6.55
CA GLY A 233 -11.33 6.30 -7.18
C GLY A 233 -12.60 7.11 -6.90
N LYS A 234 -13.43 6.70 -5.92
CA LYS A 234 -14.69 7.39 -5.53
C LYS A 234 -14.56 8.92 -5.42
N THR A 235 -13.53 9.41 -4.73
CA THR A 235 -13.27 10.85 -4.56
C THR A 235 -13.01 11.57 -5.90
N LEU A 236 -12.37 10.92 -6.89
CA LEU A 236 -12.19 11.50 -8.23
C LEU A 236 -13.53 11.62 -8.96
N VAL A 237 -14.39 10.61 -8.82
CA VAL A 237 -15.76 10.64 -9.36
C VAL A 237 -16.57 11.76 -8.71
N ALA A 238 -16.51 11.87 -7.38
CA ALA A 238 -17.20 12.93 -6.65
C ALA A 238 -16.79 14.33 -7.14
N ARG A 239 -15.47 14.55 -7.30
CA ARG A 239 -14.94 15.79 -7.87
C ARG A 239 -15.46 16.05 -9.29
N HIS A 240 -15.42 15.05 -10.16
CA HIS A 240 -15.83 15.20 -11.56
C HIS A 240 -17.30 15.65 -11.68
N PHE A 241 -18.22 14.96 -11.02
CA PHE A 241 -19.65 15.31 -11.06
C PHE A 241 -19.92 16.67 -10.41
N PHE A 242 -19.15 17.05 -9.39
CA PHE A 242 -19.23 18.38 -8.80
C PHE A 242 -18.81 19.46 -9.80
N ASP A 243 -17.62 19.31 -10.39
CA ASP A 243 -17.07 20.26 -11.36
C ASP A 243 -17.94 20.35 -12.63
N GLN A 244 -18.52 19.23 -13.07
CA GLN A 244 -19.44 19.17 -14.21
C GLN A 244 -20.73 19.96 -13.94
N CYS A 245 -21.31 19.84 -12.75
CA CYS A 245 -22.49 20.62 -12.35
C CYS A 245 -22.19 22.13 -12.40
N ILE A 246 -21.04 22.57 -11.87
CA ILE A 246 -20.60 23.97 -11.95
C ILE A 246 -20.45 24.43 -13.40
N ALA A 247 -19.83 23.62 -14.25
CA ALA A 247 -19.63 23.95 -15.66
C ALA A 247 -20.95 24.13 -16.43
N GLN A 248 -22.01 23.46 -15.99
CA GLN A 248 -23.38 23.59 -16.54
C GLN A 248 -24.16 24.76 -15.91
N GLY A 249 -23.54 25.54 -15.02
CA GLY A 249 -24.18 26.65 -14.32
C GLY A 249 -25.07 26.21 -13.15
N GLY A 250 -25.01 24.93 -12.77
CA GLY A 250 -25.73 24.38 -11.63
C GLY A 250 -24.98 24.57 -10.31
N ARG A 251 -25.65 24.16 -9.23
CA ARG A 251 -25.17 24.25 -7.86
C ARG A 251 -25.07 22.86 -7.23
N PRO A 252 -23.85 22.31 -7.09
CA PRO A 252 -23.65 21.01 -6.46
C PRO A 252 -23.52 21.11 -4.93
N LEU A 253 -23.99 20.05 -4.27
CA LEU A 253 -23.79 19.74 -2.87
C LEU A 253 -22.99 18.44 -2.77
N LEU A 254 -21.78 18.51 -2.20
CA LEU A 254 -20.95 17.35 -1.91
C LEU A 254 -20.86 17.16 -0.39
N LEU A 255 -21.41 16.05 0.07
CA LEU A 255 -21.37 15.65 1.47
C LEU A 255 -20.43 14.47 1.68
N CYS A 256 -19.75 14.46 2.81
CA CYS A 256 -19.06 13.28 3.30
C CYS A 256 -19.21 13.16 4.82
N PHE A 257 -18.66 12.11 5.42
CA PHE A 257 -18.79 11.92 6.87
C PHE A 257 -17.67 12.60 7.67
N ASN A 258 -16.41 12.47 7.23
CA ASN A 258 -15.24 12.92 7.97
C ASN A 258 -14.82 14.35 7.61
N ARG A 259 -14.59 15.18 8.63
CA ARG A 259 -14.19 16.59 8.46
C ARG A 259 -12.87 16.79 7.68
N PRO A 260 -11.79 16.00 7.92
CA PRO A 260 -10.58 16.09 7.09
C PRO A 260 -10.82 15.76 5.61
N LEU A 261 -11.78 14.87 5.32
CA LEU A 261 -12.16 14.56 3.95
C LEU A 261 -12.92 15.73 3.32
N ALA A 262 -13.85 16.36 4.05
CA ALA A 262 -14.58 17.54 3.58
C ALA A 262 -13.63 18.71 3.26
N GLU A 263 -12.67 18.98 4.15
CA GLU A 263 -11.64 20.01 3.96
C GLU A 263 -10.81 19.73 2.70
N ARG A 264 -10.31 18.50 2.55
CA ARG A 264 -9.55 18.08 1.37
C ARG A 264 -10.37 18.21 0.09
N LEU A 265 -11.63 17.76 0.10
CA LEU A 265 -12.54 17.87 -1.05
C LEU A 265 -12.79 19.34 -1.41
N GLY A 266 -13.00 20.21 -0.41
CA GLY A 266 -13.19 21.65 -0.61
C GLY A 266 -12.02 22.34 -1.30
N HIS A 267 -10.79 21.85 -1.11
CA HIS A 267 -9.60 22.33 -1.83
C HIS A 267 -9.44 21.75 -3.25
N LEU A 268 -10.04 20.60 -3.55
CA LEU A 268 -9.89 19.90 -4.83
C LEU A 268 -10.93 20.30 -5.87
N VAL A 269 -12.14 20.67 -5.44
CA VAL A 269 -13.25 21.01 -6.34
C VAL A 269 -13.22 22.48 -6.78
N THR A 270 -13.87 22.75 -7.90
CA THR A 270 -14.08 24.11 -8.42
C THR A 270 -14.97 24.92 -7.47
N ARG A 271 -14.70 26.22 -7.30
CA ARG A 271 -15.56 27.07 -6.46
C ARG A 271 -16.94 27.25 -7.09
N GLY A 272 -18.00 27.24 -6.26
CA GLY A 272 -19.37 27.56 -6.69
C GLY A 272 -20.46 26.67 -6.10
N GLY A 273 -20.09 25.54 -5.49
CA GLY A 273 -21.00 24.66 -4.75
C GLY A 273 -20.69 24.61 -3.26
N LEU A 274 -21.34 23.69 -2.55
CA LEU A 274 -21.15 23.46 -1.11
C LEU A 274 -20.47 22.10 -0.87
N VAL A 275 -19.36 22.11 -0.12
CA VAL A 275 -18.69 20.90 0.38
C VAL A 275 -18.75 20.94 1.91
N ALA A 276 -19.30 19.90 2.53
CA ALA A 276 -19.48 19.85 3.97
C ALA A 276 -19.57 18.41 4.49
N THR A 277 -19.39 18.22 5.80
CA THR A 277 -19.98 17.04 6.45
C THR A 277 -21.49 17.21 6.60
N TRP A 278 -22.24 16.11 6.82
CA TRP A 278 -23.66 16.20 7.18
C TRP A 278 -23.90 17.19 8.34
N TYR A 279 -23.09 17.08 9.39
CA TYR A 279 -23.17 17.93 10.57
C TYR A 279 -22.88 19.42 10.28
N GLN A 280 -21.87 19.70 9.44
CA GLN A 280 -21.56 21.05 8.99
C GLN A 280 -22.68 21.62 8.11
N PHE A 281 -23.30 20.79 7.27
CA PHE A 281 -24.44 21.19 6.44
C PHE A 281 -25.63 21.61 7.32
N CYS A 282 -25.96 20.80 8.34
CA CYS A 282 -27.01 21.13 9.30
C CYS A 282 -26.75 22.47 10.01
N ASP A 283 -25.54 22.64 10.55
CA ASP A 283 -25.14 23.85 11.24
C ASP A 283 -25.21 25.09 10.33
N GLN A 284 -24.63 25.03 9.12
CA GLN A 284 -24.64 26.15 8.19
C GLN A 284 -26.06 26.54 7.74
N PHE A 285 -26.94 25.57 7.53
CA PHE A 285 -28.33 25.84 7.18
C PHE A 285 -29.09 26.53 8.32
N LEU A 286 -29.00 25.97 9.52
CA LEU A 286 -29.66 26.54 10.72
C LEU A 286 -29.13 27.94 11.03
N GLN A 287 -27.81 28.16 10.93
CA GLN A 287 -27.22 29.50 11.08
C GLN A 287 -27.77 30.49 10.04
N SER A 288 -27.97 30.05 8.79
CA SER A 288 -28.58 30.90 7.76
C SER A 288 -30.04 31.29 8.05
N ARG A 289 -30.69 30.57 8.98
CA ARG A 289 -32.02 30.87 9.53
C ARG A 289 -31.97 31.59 10.89
N GLY A 290 -30.78 31.98 11.35
CA GLY A 290 -30.58 32.65 12.63
C GLY A 290 -30.63 31.71 13.84
N ILE A 291 -30.56 30.40 13.63
CA ILE A 291 -30.57 29.38 14.68
C ILE A 291 -29.11 28.96 14.95
N GLN A 292 -28.65 29.16 16.18
CA GLN A 292 -27.31 28.74 16.59
C GLN A 292 -27.40 27.44 17.39
N LEU A 293 -26.63 26.45 16.99
CA LEU A 293 -26.51 25.18 17.70
C LEU A 293 -25.61 25.35 18.93
N ASP A 294 -26.05 24.83 20.08
CA ASP A 294 -25.26 24.82 21.32
C ASP A 294 -24.28 23.63 21.32
N PHE A 295 -23.07 23.85 20.81
CA PHE A 295 -22.04 22.81 20.77
C PHE A 295 -21.53 22.38 22.16
N GLU A 296 -21.79 23.13 23.24
CA GLU A 296 -21.46 22.68 24.58
C GLU A 296 -22.37 21.52 25.01
N ALA A 297 -23.65 21.61 24.67
CA ALA A 297 -24.64 20.54 24.87
C ALA A 297 -24.30 19.24 24.12
N MET A 298 -23.57 19.31 22.99
CA MET A 298 -23.17 18.12 22.22
C MET A 298 -22.42 17.07 23.06
N ARG A 299 -21.65 17.50 24.07
CA ARG A 299 -20.88 16.59 24.94
C ARG A 299 -21.74 15.82 25.93
N THR A 300 -22.90 16.37 26.29
CA THR A 300 -23.76 15.86 27.36
C THR A 300 -25.09 15.31 26.85
N GLN A 301 -25.46 15.61 25.60
CA GLN A 301 -26.71 15.21 24.98
C GLN A 301 -26.47 14.25 23.80
N PRO A 302 -26.75 12.94 23.98
CA PRO A 302 -26.62 11.95 22.91
C PRO A 302 -27.47 12.26 21.66
N ASP A 303 -28.64 12.87 21.85
CA ASP A 303 -29.60 13.14 20.78
C ASP A 303 -29.41 14.50 20.09
N PHE A 304 -28.33 15.22 20.41
CA PHE A 304 -28.06 16.57 19.91
C PHE A 304 -28.21 16.68 18.38
N TRP A 305 -27.57 15.76 17.64
CA TRP A 305 -27.61 15.78 16.18
C TRP A 305 -28.94 15.29 15.59
N HIS A 306 -29.67 14.45 16.31
CA HIS A 306 -31.02 14.07 15.91
C HIS A 306 -31.97 15.28 16.01
N GLN A 307 -31.88 16.04 17.11
CA GLN A 307 -32.67 17.27 17.29
C GLN A 307 -32.31 18.33 16.23
N ALA A 308 -31.02 18.51 15.94
CA ALA A 308 -30.56 19.41 14.88
C ALA A 308 -31.09 18.99 13.49
N ALA A 309 -31.12 17.68 13.18
CA ALA A 309 -31.70 17.17 11.94
C ALA A 309 -33.21 17.43 11.85
N THR A 310 -33.97 17.19 12.93
CA THR A 310 -35.40 17.50 12.99
C THR A 310 -35.65 19.00 12.77
N GLN A 311 -34.88 19.88 13.43
CA GLN A 311 -34.99 21.32 13.24
C GLN A 311 -34.68 21.74 11.79
N LEU A 312 -33.67 21.12 11.17
CA LEU A 312 -33.35 21.37 9.76
C LEU A 312 -34.53 21.02 8.84
N GLU A 313 -35.16 19.86 9.04
CA GLU A 313 -36.34 19.45 8.27
C GLU A 313 -37.51 20.43 8.46
N GLU A 314 -37.81 20.79 9.72
CA GLU A 314 -38.87 21.77 10.04
C GLU A 314 -38.64 23.11 9.34
N GLN A 315 -37.42 23.64 9.38
CA GLN A 315 -37.06 24.90 8.75
C GLN A 315 -37.08 24.81 7.20
N ALA A 316 -36.72 23.66 6.64
CA ALA A 316 -36.77 23.45 5.19
C ALA A 316 -38.22 23.33 4.67
N LEU A 317 -39.14 22.81 5.48
CA LEU A 317 -40.56 22.67 5.12
C LEU A 317 -41.39 23.94 5.35
N THR A 318 -41.08 24.72 6.38
CA THR A 318 -41.89 25.88 6.79
C THR A 318 -41.51 27.18 6.11
N ALA A 319 -40.28 27.31 5.61
CA ALA A 319 -39.78 28.51 4.94
C ALA A 319 -39.40 28.23 3.49
N THR A 320 -39.65 29.20 2.60
CA THR A 320 -39.15 29.10 1.22
C THR A 320 -37.62 28.99 1.22
N LEU A 321 -37.10 27.94 0.59
CA LEU A 321 -35.68 27.80 0.32
C LEU A 321 -35.28 28.80 -0.77
N GLY A 322 -34.37 29.71 -0.43
CA GLY A 322 -33.72 30.56 -1.42
C GLY A 322 -32.82 29.73 -2.35
N ASP A 323 -32.51 30.27 -3.52
CA ASP A 323 -31.72 29.56 -4.55
C ASP A 323 -30.35 29.08 -4.04
N ALA A 324 -29.79 29.73 -3.02
CA ALA A 324 -28.54 29.32 -2.39
C ALA A 324 -28.60 27.95 -1.67
N TRP A 325 -29.81 27.48 -1.36
CA TRP A 325 -30.09 26.22 -0.67
C TRP A 325 -30.88 25.24 -1.55
N ARG A 326 -30.94 25.50 -2.86
CA ARG A 326 -31.49 24.58 -3.86
C ARG A 326 -30.36 24.05 -4.73
N PHE A 327 -30.14 22.75 -4.69
CA PHE A 327 -29.02 22.09 -5.36
C PHE A 327 -29.49 21.27 -6.57
N ASP A 328 -28.74 21.35 -7.66
CA ASP A 328 -28.97 20.63 -8.91
C ASP A 328 -28.30 19.25 -8.89
N THR A 329 -27.34 19.04 -7.98
CA THR A 329 -26.58 17.81 -7.88
C THR A 329 -26.25 17.53 -6.41
N LEU A 330 -26.62 16.36 -5.92
CA LEU A 330 -26.22 15.81 -4.63
C LEU A 330 -25.17 14.71 -4.85
N ILE A 331 -24.04 14.83 -4.16
CA ILE A 331 -23.00 13.81 -4.14
C ILE A 331 -22.73 13.47 -2.69
N VAL A 332 -22.75 12.18 -2.35
CA VAL A 332 -22.41 11.69 -1.02
C VAL A 332 -21.23 10.74 -1.15
N ASP A 333 -20.07 11.12 -0.61
CA ASP A 333 -18.88 10.28 -0.49
C ASP A 333 -18.78 9.66 0.92
N GLU A 334 -18.21 8.47 1.04
CA GLU A 334 -18.24 7.64 2.25
C GLU A 334 -19.67 7.38 2.77
N ALA A 335 -20.61 7.20 1.85
CA ALA A 335 -22.04 7.18 2.15
C ALA A 335 -22.51 5.97 2.98
N GLN A 336 -21.67 4.94 3.15
CA GLN A 336 -21.92 3.84 4.10
C GLN A 336 -21.99 4.29 5.56
N ASP A 337 -21.51 5.51 5.89
CA ASP A 337 -21.63 6.10 7.22
C ASP A 337 -22.89 6.96 7.38
N PHE A 338 -23.70 7.14 6.32
CA PHE A 338 -24.91 7.98 6.34
C PHE A 338 -26.12 7.19 6.81
N GLU A 339 -26.96 7.82 7.64
CA GLU A 339 -28.17 7.21 8.17
C GLU A 339 -29.32 7.31 7.16
N ALA A 340 -30.20 6.31 7.13
CA ALA A 340 -31.23 6.19 6.11
C ALA A 340 -32.17 7.41 6.00
N GLY A 341 -32.47 8.07 7.12
CA GLY A 341 -33.33 9.27 7.14
C GLY A 341 -32.70 10.51 6.51
N TRP A 342 -31.36 10.57 6.43
CA TRP A 342 -30.67 11.79 5.95
C TRP A 342 -30.92 12.05 4.47
N LEU A 343 -31.12 11.02 3.64
CA LEU A 343 -31.47 11.22 2.23
C LEU A 343 -32.82 11.93 2.08
N GLU A 344 -33.81 11.57 2.89
CA GLU A 344 -35.13 12.22 2.84
C GLU A 344 -35.05 13.68 3.27
N ALA A 345 -34.27 13.98 4.31
CA ALA A 345 -33.98 15.36 4.71
C ALA A 345 -33.27 16.14 3.59
N LEU A 346 -32.28 15.52 2.93
CA LEU A 346 -31.53 16.16 1.84
C LEU A 346 -32.40 16.47 0.62
N ARG A 347 -33.38 15.62 0.30
CA ARG A 347 -34.30 15.84 -0.82
C ARG A 347 -35.06 17.16 -0.72
N LEU A 348 -35.29 17.68 0.49
CA LEU A 348 -35.91 18.99 0.68
C LEU A 348 -35.10 20.12 0.04
N PHE A 349 -33.78 19.94 -0.11
CA PHE A 349 -32.85 20.93 -0.64
C PHE A 349 -32.53 20.73 -2.13
N LEU A 350 -33.13 19.74 -2.79
CA LEU A 350 -32.83 19.41 -4.18
C LEU A 350 -33.88 19.98 -5.13
N ARG A 351 -33.48 20.25 -6.37
CA ARG A 351 -34.44 20.43 -7.47
C ARG A 351 -35.10 19.10 -7.83
N GLU A 352 -36.26 19.16 -8.49
CA GLU A 352 -37.06 17.97 -8.83
C GLU A 352 -36.28 16.95 -9.68
N ASP A 353 -35.47 17.43 -10.61
CA ASP A 353 -34.66 16.67 -11.56
C ASP A 353 -33.18 16.54 -11.13
N ALA A 354 -32.86 16.85 -9.87
CA ALA A 354 -31.49 16.85 -9.38
C ALA A 354 -30.78 15.51 -9.60
N THR A 355 -29.52 15.61 -10.01
CA THR A 355 -28.60 14.47 -10.09
C THR A 355 -28.24 14.01 -8.67
N MET A 356 -28.23 12.70 -8.43
CA MET A 356 -27.85 12.12 -7.14
C MET A 356 -26.82 11.02 -7.32
N LEU A 357 -25.68 11.17 -6.65
CA LEU A 357 -24.58 10.22 -6.68
C LEU A 357 -24.25 9.77 -5.26
N TRP A 358 -24.45 8.49 -4.99
CA TRP A 358 -24.23 7.87 -3.68
C TRP A 358 -23.03 6.92 -3.76
N LEU A 359 -21.88 7.35 -3.23
CA LEU A 359 -20.61 6.61 -3.32
C LEU A 359 -20.31 5.95 -1.98
N GLU A 360 -20.25 4.62 -1.94
CA GLU A 360 -20.05 3.90 -0.70
C GLU A 360 -19.13 2.68 -0.83
N ASP A 361 -18.50 2.32 0.28
CA ASP A 361 -17.78 1.08 0.48
C ASP A 361 -18.37 0.32 1.68
N PRO A 362 -19.24 -0.68 1.45
CA PRO A 362 -19.83 -1.47 2.53
C PRO A 362 -18.80 -2.16 3.43
N ASN A 363 -17.61 -2.48 2.91
CA ASN A 363 -16.53 -3.10 3.70
C ASN A 363 -15.88 -2.11 4.68
N GLN A 364 -16.20 -0.82 4.57
CA GLN A 364 -15.72 0.25 5.45
C GLN A 364 -16.82 0.86 6.33
N ASN A 365 -17.95 0.18 6.51
CA ASN A 365 -19.02 0.60 7.41
C ASN A 365 -18.65 0.35 8.88
N VAL A 366 -17.64 1.06 9.36
CA VAL A 366 -17.12 0.92 10.74
C VAL A 366 -18.12 1.38 11.82
N ARG A 367 -19.17 2.12 11.44
CA ARG A 367 -20.24 2.56 12.33
C ARG A 367 -21.36 1.51 12.49
N GLY A 368 -21.46 0.55 11.57
CA GLY A 368 -22.55 -0.44 11.57
C GLY A 368 -23.91 0.17 11.23
N VAL A 369 -23.93 1.22 10.40
CA VAL A 369 -25.17 1.89 9.97
C VAL A 369 -25.88 1.02 8.92
N ALA A 370 -27.20 0.88 9.01
CA ALA A 370 -27.94 0.15 7.99
C ALA A 370 -27.98 0.95 6.68
N PRO A 371 -27.63 0.34 5.52
CA PRO A 371 -27.64 1.06 4.25
C PRO A 371 -29.06 1.44 3.85
N PRO A 372 -29.28 2.62 3.24
CA PRO A 372 -30.58 3.00 2.70
C PRO A 372 -30.99 2.08 1.53
N ALA A 373 -32.29 1.86 1.37
CA ALA A 373 -32.87 1.03 0.30
C ALA A 373 -32.92 1.79 -1.05
N LEU A 374 -31.77 2.28 -1.54
CA LEU A 374 -31.68 3.22 -2.68
C LEU A 374 -32.26 2.66 -3.98
N LEU A 375 -32.09 1.36 -4.26
CA LEU A 375 -32.68 0.73 -5.43
C LEU A 375 -34.22 0.85 -5.44
N ALA A 376 -34.87 0.69 -4.29
CA ALA A 376 -36.32 0.86 -4.15
C ALA A 376 -36.74 2.33 -4.30
N GLN A 377 -35.81 3.27 -4.17
CA GLN A 377 -36.02 4.70 -4.35
C GLN A 377 -35.65 5.20 -5.77
N GLY A 378 -35.43 4.27 -6.72
CA GLY A 378 -35.17 4.59 -8.12
C GLY A 378 -33.71 4.89 -8.45
N PHE A 379 -32.76 4.50 -7.60
CA PHE A 379 -31.34 4.53 -7.95
C PHE A 379 -30.96 3.33 -8.80
N VAL A 380 -30.02 3.53 -9.73
CA VAL A 380 -29.34 2.46 -10.46
C VAL A 380 -28.06 2.09 -9.71
N GLY A 381 -27.88 0.79 -9.45
CA GLY A 381 -26.72 0.27 -8.74
C GLY A 381 -25.55 -0.08 -9.67
N TYR A 382 -24.35 0.35 -9.31
CA TYR A 382 -23.08 -0.06 -9.90
C TYR A 382 -22.16 -0.63 -8.82
N ARG A 383 -21.43 -1.71 -9.11
CA ARG A 383 -20.50 -2.33 -8.16
C ARG A 383 -19.12 -2.53 -8.78
N SER A 384 -18.07 -2.13 -8.07
CA SER A 384 -16.68 -2.39 -8.45
C SER A 384 -15.83 -2.78 -7.24
N LEU A 385 -15.14 -3.91 -7.37
CA LEU A 385 -14.23 -4.45 -6.36
C LEU A 385 -12.76 -4.13 -6.66
N LEU A 386 -12.47 -3.30 -7.67
CA LEU A 386 -11.09 -2.99 -8.06
C LEU A 386 -10.44 -2.04 -7.04
N ASN A 387 -9.27 -2.41 -6.52
CA ASN A 387 -8.49 -1.57 -5.63
C ASN A 387 -7.22 -1.14 -6.35
N TYR A 388 -7.09 0.16 -6.62
CA TYR A 388 -5.93 0.75 -7.29
C TYR A 388 -4.92 1.34 -6.32
N ARG A 389 -5.26 1.45 -5.03
CA ARG A 389 -4.41 2.08 -4.00
C ARG A 389 -3.38 1.10 -3.44
N SER A 390 -3.85 -0.07 -3.02
CA SER A 390 -3.05 -1.05 -2.30
C SER A 390 -2.14 -1.80 -3.27
N PRO A 391 -0.81 -1.78 -3.08
CA PRO A 391 0.13 -2.57 -3.88
C PRO A 391 -0.12 -4.08 -3.71
N GLU A 392 0.38 -4.88 -4.65
CA GLU A 392 0.13 -6.32 -4.73
C GLU A 392 0.43 -7.06 -3.41
N GLY A 393 1.58 -6.79 -2.78
CA GLY A 393 1.97 -7.44 -1.53
C GLY A 393 1.03 -7.13 -0.36
N ILE A 394 0.54 -5.89 -0.28
CA ILE A 394 -0.43 -5.48 0.74
C ILE A 394 -1.80 -6.07 0.40
N ALA A 395 -2.23 -6.02 -0.86
CA ALA A 395 -3.52 -6.54 -1.26
C ALA A 395 -3.64 -8.05 -1.03
N ARG A 396 -2.58 -8.82 -1.37
CA ARG A 396 -2.49 -10.26 -1.09
C ARG A 396 -2.59 -10.56 0.40
N PHE A 397 -1.89 -9.79 1.23
CA PHE A 397 -1.97 -9.91 2.68
C PHE A 397 -3.38 -9.65 3.21
N VAL A 398 -4.01 -8.54 2.80
CA VAL A 398 -5.35 -8.17 3.28
C VAL A 398 -6.39 -9.21 2.85
N ASN A 399 -6.39 -9.66 1.58
CA ASN A 399 -7.31 -10.70 1.12
C ASN A 399 -7.10 -12.05 1.80
N GLY A 400 -5.85 -12.39 2.17
CA GLY A 400 -5.55 -13.61 2.93
C GLY A 400 -6.02 -13.55 4.37
N VAL A 401 -5.87 -12.39 5.02
CA VAL A 401 -6.24 -12.19 6.43
C VAL A 401 -7.75 -11.94 6.61
N LEU A 402 -8.39 -11.26 5.65
CA LEU A 402 -9.79 -10.86 5.66
C LEU A 402 -10.56 -11.39 4.42
N PRO A 403 -10.65 -12.71 4.22
CA PRO A 403 -11.38 -13.29 3.08
C PRO A 403 -12.88 -12.96 3.10
N GLU A 404 -13.42 -12.54 4.24
CA GLU A 404 -14.80 -12.07 4.39
C GLU A 404 -15.04 -10.72 3.70
N LEU A 405 -13.98 -9.95 3.43
CA LEU A 405 -14.04 -8.60 2.83
C LEU A 405 -13.18 -8.53 1.55
N PRO A 406 -13.49 -9.36 0.53
CA PRO A 406 -12.63 -9.53 -0.63
C PRO A 406 -12.64 -8.30 -1.53
N PHE A 407 -11.50 -8.07 -2.18
CA PHE A 407 -11.39 -7.11 -3.27
C PHE A 407 -10.37 -7.59 -4.32
N THR A 408 -10.43 -7.03 -5.52
CA THR A 408 -9.52 -7.35 -6.61
C THR A 408 -8.39 -6.31 -6.64
N CYS A 409 -7.14 -6.77 -6.47
CA CYS A 409 -5.99 -5.89 -6.68
C CYS A 409 -5.92 -5.49 -8.15
N ALA A 410 -5.90 -4.19 -8.40
CA ALA A 410 -5.72 -3.61 -9.72
C ALA A 410 -4.53 -2.65 -9.75
N ASN A 411 -3.64 -2.74 -8.75
CA ASN A 411 -2.36 -2.05 -8.69
C ASN A 411 -1.25 -3.07 -8.95
N ASP A 412 -0.54 -2.89 -10.05
CA ASP A 412 0.50 -3.82 -10.49
C ASP A 412 1.84 -3.59 -9.78
N LEU A 413 1.94 -2.58 -8.92
CA LEU A 413 3.15 -2.33 -8.17
C LEU A 413 3.27 -3.31 -6.99
N PRO A 414 4.46 -3.87 -6.74
CA PRO A 414 4.65 -4.87 -5.69
C PRO A 414 4.46 -4.30 -4.27
N GLY A 415 4.90 -3.05 -4.06
CA GLY A 415 5.00 -2.43 -2.73
C GLY A 415 6.06 -3.09 -1.84
N LEU A 416 6.12 -2.70 -0.57
CA LEU A 416 7.01 -3.30 0.44
C LEU A 416 6.29 -4.29 1.37
N GLY A 417 5.11 -4.76 0.93
CA GLY A 417 4.32 -5.78 1.62
C GLY A 417 3.81 -5.39 3.00
N ALA A 418 3.45 -6.42 3.77
CA ALA A 418 2.94 -6.30 5.12
C ALA A 418 3.83 -7.05 6.13
N GLY A 419 3.93 -6.55 7.37
CA GLY A 419 4.61 -7.21 8.47
C GLY A 419 3.71 -7.34 9.70
N THR A 420 3.98 -8.35 10.53
CA THR A 420 3.27 -8.53 11.81
C THR A 420 4.26 -8.62 12.96
N LEU A 421 3.92 -8.00 14.09
CA LEU A 421 4.57 -8.19 15.38
C LEU A 421 3.51 -8.52 16.41
N PHE A 422 3.87 -9.35 17.39
CA PHE A 422 2.93 -9.83 18.40
C PHE A 422 3.33 -9.35 19.79
N TYR A 423 2.34 -8.91 20.58
CA TYR A 423 2.48 -8.64 22.01
C TYR A 423 1.70 -9.66 22.84
N GLN A 424 2.05 -9.81 24.11
CA GLN A 424 1.23 -10.53 25.10
C GLN A 424 0.58 -9.55 26.08
N ASP A 425 1.31 -8.51 26.46
CA ASP A 425 0.83 -7.40 27.28
C ASP A 425 0.66 -6.13 26.40
N PRO A 426 -0.50 -5.46 26.42
CA PRO A 426 -0.70 -4.18 25.75
C PRO A 426 0.39 -3.12 26.04
N THR A 427 1.02 -3.15 27.21
CA THR A 427 2.10 -2.21 27.59
C THR A 427 3.37 -2.38 26.73
N GLU A 428 3.51 -3.49 26.00
CA GLU A 428 4.62 -3.72 25.06
C GLU A 428 4.45 -2.92 23.75
N GLN A 429 3.22 -2.53 23.40
CA GLN A 429 2.92 -1.94 22.10
C GLN A 429 3.74 -0.68 21.79
N PRO A 430 3.91 0.32 22.69
CA PRO A 430 4.73 1.49 22.40
C PRO A 430 6.17 1.15 21.99
N ARG A 431 6.76 0.12 22.61
CA ARG A 431 8.11 -0.36 22.27
C ARG A 431 8.13 -1.05 20.90
N LEU A 432 7.16 -1.90 20.61
CA LEU A 432 7.05 -2.60 19.32
C LEU A 432 6.82 -1.62 18.16
N VAL A 433 5.94 -0.65 18.35
CA VAL A 433 5.70 0.45 17.40
C VAL A 433 6.98 1.25 17.20
N GLY A 434 7.69 1.61 18.27
CA GLY A 434 8.99 2.29 18.17
C GLY A 434 10.03 1.51 17.35
N ARG A 435 10.06 0.18 17.44
CA ARG A 435 10.91 -0.68 16.61
C ARG A 435 10.49 -0.67 15.13
N ILE A 436 9.19 -0.67 14.84
CA ILE A 436 8.69 -0.56 13.47
C ILE A 436 9.07 0.81 12.89
N VAL A 437 8.77 1.90 13.60
CA VAL A 437 9.13 3.26 13.20
C VAL A 437 10.63 3.38 12.92
N GLY A 438 11.49 2.89 13.82
CA GLY A 438 12.94 2.91 13.60
C GLY A 438 13.37 2.15 12.34
N ARG A 439 12.75 1.00 12.03
CA ARG A 439 13.02 0.25 10.79
C ARG A 439 12.59 1.04 9.55
N LEU A 440 11.42 1.67 9.57
CA LEU A 440 10.92 2.48 8.46
C LEU A 440 11.83 3.69 8.21
N LEU A 441 12.26 4.39 9.26
CA LEU A 441 13.17 5.53 9.10
C LEU A 441 14.56 5.10 8.58
N ASN A 442 15.07 3.94 9.02
CA ASN A 442 16.30 3.36 8.46
C ASN A 442 16.14 3.00 6.98
N ALA A 443 14.94 2.57 6.58
CA ALA A 443 14.56 2.39 5.18
C ALA A 443 14.25 3.71 4.44
N ARG A 444 14.60 4.87 5.01
CA ARG A 444 14.45 6.21 4.40
C ARG A 444 13.03 6.75 4.29
N PHE A 445 12.03 6.17 4.96
CA PHE A 445 10.74 6.85 5.13
C PHE A 445 10.94 8.15 5.92
N ARG A 446 10.24 9.22 5.56
CA ARG A 446 10.19 10.44 6.38
C ARG A 446 9.14 10.24 7.49
N PRO A 447 9.26 10.90 8.65
CA PRO A 447 8.27 10.77 9.73
C PRO A 447 6.82 11.06 9.29
N GLN A 448 6.64 12.03 8.37
CA GLN A 448 5.35 12.40 7.79
C GLN A 448 4.76 11.34 6.84
N ASP A 449 5.58 10.40 6.35
CA ASP A 449 5.14 9.30 5.49
C ASP A 449 4.54 8.15 6.33
N ILE A 450 4.67 8.22 7.67
CA ILE A 450 4.29 7.17 8.62
C ILE A 450 3.05 7.62 9.42
N ALA A 451 2.01 6.79 9.41
CA ALA A 451 0.83 6.94 10.26
C ALA A 451 0.67 5.74 11.20
N ILE A 452 0.51 5.99 12.49
CA ILE A 452 0.21 4.98 13.50
C ILE A 452 -1.29 5.06 13.81
N LEU A 453 -2.02 3.98 13.54
CA LEU A 453 -3.47 3.95 13.66
C LEU A 453 -3.92 2.88 14.66
N SER A 454 -4.65 3.28 15.69
CA SER A 454 -5.28 2.33 16.60
C SER A 454 -6.61 1.81 16.04
N CYS A 455 -6.83 0.49 16.13
CA CYS A 455 -8.14 -0.12 15.89
C CYS A 455 -9.16 0.17 17.01
N ARG A 456 -8.68 0.62 18.17
CA ARG A 456 -9.48 1.03 19.33
C ARG A 456 -9.76 2.53 19.33
N GLY A 457 -10.58 2.98 20.27
CA GLY A 457 -10.80 4.41 20.51
C GLY A 457 -9.63 5.04 21.27
N LEU A 458 -9.53 6.37 21.26
CA LEU A 458 -8.47 7.11 21.97
C LEU A 458 -8.39 6.80 23.47
N GLU A 459 -9.54 6.50 24.09
CA GLU A 459 -9.62 6.15 25.52
C GLU A 459 -9.22 4.71 25.83
N SER A 460 -9.16 3.83 24.83
CA SER A 460 -8.94 2.37 24.99
C SER A 460 -7.70 1.84 24.27
N THR A 461 -6.96 2.69 23.57
CA THR A 461 -5.70 2.32 22.92
C THR A 461 -4.56 2.17 23.93
N ALA A 462 -3.68 1.19 23.73
CA ALA A 462 -2.48 1.03 24.54
C ALA A 462 -1.49 2.20 24.42
N LEU A 463 -1.62 3.04 23.38
CA LEU A 463 -0.82 4.24 23.21
C LEU A 463 -1.48 5.47 23.84
N LYS A 464 -2.52 5.35 24.67
CA LYS A 464 -3.28 6.49 25.21
C LYS A 464 -2.38 7.57 25.83
N GLU A 465 -1.48 7.18 26.73
CA GLU A 465 -0.59 8.10 27.46
C GLU A 465 0.78 8.30 26.79
N ALA A 466 1.06 7.58 25.70
CA ALA A 466 2.36 7.60 25.05
C ALA A 466 2.58 8.92 24.30
N GLN A 467 3.51 9.76 24.76
CA GLN A 467 3.93 10.96 24.02
C GLN A 467 4.96 10.65 22.93
N ARG A 468 5.62 9.49 23.02
CA ARG A 468 6.68 9.05 22.12
C ARG A 468 6.59 7.56 21.84
N VAL A 469 7.10 7.16 20.69
CA VAL A 469 7.38 5.76 20.34
C VAL A 469 8.84 5.66 19.92
N GLY A 470 9.63 4.90 20.68
CA GLY A 470 11.09 4.96 20.58
C GLY A 470 11.60 6.40 20.77
N ASN A 471 12.39 6.89 19.82
CA ASN A 471 12.97 8.23 19.87
C ASN A 471 12.08 9.31 19.23
N HIS A 472 10.87 9.01 18.78
CA HIS A 472 10.04 9.94 18.01
C HIS A 472 8.80 10.40 18.77
N THR A 473 8.49 11.69 18.69
CA THR A 473 7.29 12.30 19.29
C THR A 473 6.06 12.08 18.42
N LEU A 474 4.91 11.82 19.05
CA LEU A 474 3.65 11.60 18.37
C LEU A 474 2.87 12.92 18.20
N ALA A 475 2.39 13.16 16.97
CA ALA A 475 1.43 14.22 16.67
C ALA A 475 0.01 13.64 16.82
N ARG A 476 -0.83 14.29 17.61
CA ARG A 476 -2.16 13.81 17.99
C ARG A 476 -3.19 14.92 17.85
N PHE A 477 -4.41 14.58 17.49
CA PHE A 477 -5.49 15.55 17.55
C PHE A 477 -5.69 16.05 18.98
N THR A 478 -5.76 17.37 19.17
CA THR A 478 -5.88 17.97 20.51
C THR A 478 -7.31 17.96 21.05
N GLY A 479 -8.30 17.75 20.19
CA GLY A 479 -9.71 17.99 20.52
C GLY A 479 -10.26 19.28 19.90
N ASP A 480 -9.36 20.13 19.41
CA ASP A 480 -9.70 21.49 19.00
C ASP A 480 -9.68 21.68 17.48
N TYR A 481 -10.36 22.73 17.04
CA TYR A 481 -10.36 23.18 15.66
C TYR A 481 -9.85 24.63 15.61
N ASP A 482 -9.12 24.98 14.56
CA ASP A 482 -8.67 26.36 14.34
C ASP A 482 -9.82 27.26 13.85
N LEU A 483 -9.54 28.55 13.64
CA LEU A 483 -10.52 29.54 13.18
C LEU A 483 -11.08 29.26 11.77
N PHE A 484 -10.36 28.47 10.97
CA PHE A 484 -10.81 28.01 9.65
C PHE A 484 -11.52 26.65 9.75
N GLY A 485 -11.61 26.10 10.96
CA GLY A 485 -12.23 24.83 11.24
C GLY A 485 -11.34 23.62 11.00
N ASN A 486 -10.03 23.78 10.77
CA ASN A 486 -9.14 22.64 10.59
C ASN A 486 -8.82 21.96 11.91
N GLN A 487 -8.57 20.65 11.89
CA GLN A 487 -8.17 19.91 13.08
C GLN A 487 -6.81 20.37 13.60
N VAL A 488 -6.74 20.69 14.90
CA VAL A 488 -5.47 21.05 15.55
C VAL A 488 -4.77 19.78 16.05
N TYR A 489 -3.51 19.63 15.67
CA TYR A 489 -2.64 18.54 16.11
C TYR A 489 -1.54 19.04 17.04
N SER A 490 -1.20 18.25 18.06
CA SER A 490 -0.04 18.47 18.92
C SER A 490 1.25 18.42 18.10
N LYS A 491 2.28 19.14 18.57
CA LYS A 491 3.61 19.06 17.96
C LYS A 491 4.16 17.64 18.09
N GLY A 492 4.44 17.01 16.96
CA GLY A 492 5.03 15.68 16.88
C GLY A 492 5.60 15.40 15.50
N GLN A 493 6.38 14.33 15.39
CA GLN A 493 7.05 13.94 14.15
C GLN A 493 6.24 12.90 13.36
N VAL A 494 5.60 11.98 14.07
CA VAL A 494 4.85 10.86 13.48
C VAL A 494 3.38 10.98 13.88
N LEU A 495 2.49 10.85 12.91
CA LEU A 495 1.05 10.94 13.16
C LEU A 495 0.55 9.73 13.98
N PHE A 496 -0.23 10.01 15.01
CA PHE A 496 -1.02 9.01 15.73
C PHE A 496 -2.50 9.39 15.71
N ASP A 497 -3.35 8.45 15.29
CA ASP A 497 -4.80 8.62 15.33
C ASP A 497 -5.51 7.26 15.47
N THR A 498 -6.83 7.25 15.45
CA THR A 498 -7.65 6.03 15.32
C THR A 498 -7.98 5.76 13.86
N VAL A 499 -8.19 4.49 13.51
CA VAL A 499 -8.65 4.12 12.15
C VAL A 499 -9.93 4.86 11.76
N ARG A 500 -10.84 5.09 12.71
CA ARG A 500 -12.14 5.76 12.46
C ARG A 500 -11.94 7.21 12.02
N ARG A 501 -11.03 7.94 12.65
CA ARG A 501 -10.71 9.35 12.32
C ARG A 501 -9.83 9.49 11.09
N PHE A 502 -8.96 8.51 10.85
CA PHE A 502 -8.09 8.48 9.67
C PHE A 502 -8.80 7.99 8.40
N LYS A 503 -10.05 7.53 8.50
CA LYS A 503 -10.87 7.14 7.35
C LYS A 503 -10.96 8.30 6.34
N GLY A 504 -10.88 7.98 5.05
CA GLY A 504 -10.75 8.96 3.96
C GLY A 504 -9.31 9.43 3.67
N GLN A 505 -8.36 9.19 4.58
CA GLN A 505 -6.94 9.52 4.40
C GLN A 505 -6.13 8.29 3.97
N GLN A 506 -4.84 8.48 3.71
CA GLN A 506 -3.87 7.43 3.36
C GLN A 506 -2.45 7.87 3.77
N ALA A 507 -1.54 6.91 3.94
CA ALA A 507 -0.12 7.17 4.21
C ALA A 507 0.76 6.12 3.50
N ALA A 508 2.02 6.46 3.23
CA ALA A 508 2.95 5.53 2.60
C ALA A 508 3.18 4.30 3.48
N ALA A 509 3.46 4.52 4.76
CA ALA A 509 3.56 3.48 5.77
C ALA A 509 2.45 3.62 6.82
N VAL A 510 1.71 2.54 7.06
CA VAL A 510 0.70 2.48 8.12
C VAL A 510 1.07 1.41 9.13
N ILE A 511 1.05 1.77 10.41
CA ILE A 511 1.25 0.86 11.53
C ILE A 511 -0.08 0.73 12.28
N LEU A 512 -0.71 -0.44 12.23
CA LEU A 512 -1.93 -0.72 12.99
C LEU A 512 -1.59 -1.24 14.38
N THR A 513 -2.18 -0.62 15.40
CA THR A 513 -2.04 -1.04 16.81
C THR A 513 -3.37 -1.54 17.36
N ASP A 514 -3.29 -2.22 18.51
CA ASP A 514 -4.45 -2.75 19.22
C ASP A 514 -5.26 -3.75 18.36
N VAL A 515 -4.57 -4.53 17.51
CA VAL A 515 -5.19 -5.53 16.64
C VAL A 515 -5.58 -6.74 17.47
N ALA A 516 -6.82 -6.73 17.94
CA ALA A 516 -7.44 -7.80 18.72
C ALA A 516 -8.97 -7.82 18.51
N PRO A 517 -9.47 -8.28 17.35
CA PRO A 517 -10.91 -8.29 17.07
C PRO A 517 -11.71 -9.00 18.16
N ARG A 518 -12.84 -8.39 18.54
CA ARG A 518 -13.75 -8.91 19.58
C ARG A 518 -14.77 -9.85 18.95
N ALA A 519 -14.85 -11.08 19.45
CA ALA A 519 -15.73 -12.11 18.90
C ALA A 519 -17.22 -11.69 18.85
N HIS A 520 -17.71 -10.98 19.87
CA HIS A 520 -19.10 -10.54 19.96
C HIS A 520 -19.47 -9.40 18.99
N HIS A 521 -18.49 -8.74 18.36
CA HIS A 521 -18.69 -7.72 17.32
C HIS A 521 -17.75 -7.95 16.13
N LEU A 522 -17.50 -9.23 15.78
CA LEU A 522 -16.41 -9.58 14.86
C LEU A 522 -16.55 -8.87 13.50
N ALA A 523 -17.72 -8.91 12.87
CA ALA A 523 -17.92 -8.29 11.55
C ALA A 523 -17.51 -6.80 11.51
N GLN A 524 -17.91 -6.02 12.52
CA GLN A 524 -17.56 -4.61 12.62
C GLN A 524 -16.06 -4.40 12.89
N GLU A 525 -15.45 -5.24 13.74
CA GLU A 525 -14.01 -5.19 14.02
C GLU A 525 -13.19 -5.56 12.78
N LEU A 526 -13.66 -6.48 11.94
CA LEU A 526 -13.05 -6.81 10.65
C LEU A 526 -13.15 -5.63 9.66
N GLN A 527 -14.27 -4.92 9.62
CA GLN A 527 -14.40 -3.69 8.82
C GLN A 527 -13.45 -2.58 9.29
N VAL A 528 -13.21 -2.47 10.60
CA VAL A 528 -12.19 -1.56 11.15
C VAL A 528 -10.79 -1.98 10.68
N LEU A 529 -10.46 -3.28 10.75
CA LEU A 529 -9.18 -3.78 10.24
C LEU A 529 -9.04 -3.52 8.74
N PHE A 530 -10.03 -3.87 7.93
CA PHE A 530 -10.05 -3.62 6.50
C PHE A 530 -9.85 -2.13 6.19
N CYS A 531 -10.59 -1.26 6.88
CA CYS A 531 -10.48 0.18 6.73
C CYS A 531 -9.07 0.66 7.04
N GLY A 532 -8.42 0.17 8.10
CA GLY A 532 -7.07 0.54 8.50
C GLY A 532 -5.98 0.00 7.57
N MET A 533 -6.07 -1.28 7.19
CA MET A 533 -5.08 -1.95 6.34
C MET A 533 -5.04 -1.34 4.93
N THR A 534 -6.20 -0.92 4.39
CA THR A 534 -6.33 -0.29 3.06
C THR A 534 -5.95 1.20 3.03
N ARG A 535 -5.31 1.72 4.10
CA ARG A 535 -4.75 3.08 4.15
C ARG A 535 -3.28 3.15 3.75
N ALA A 536 -2.58 2.03 3.77
CA ALA A 536 -1.19 1.93 3.35
C ALA A 536 -1.07 1.97 1.83
N THR A 537 -0.16 2.78 1.30
CA THR A 537 0.15 2.81 -0.14
C THR A 537 1.50 2.18 -0.49
N VAL A 538 2.39 1.93 0.48
CA VAL A 538 3.71 1.30 0.26
C VAL A 538 3.97 0.17 1.24
N ARG A 539 3.79 0.41 2.54
CA ARG A 539 4.14 -0.52 3.62
C ARG A 539 3.04 -0.60 4.68
N LEU A 540 2.71 -1.81 5.11
CA LEU A 540 1.77 -2.06 6.19
C LEU A 540 2.46 -2.84 7.31
N ASP A 541 2.27 -2.44 8.56
CA ASP A 541 2.74 -3.22 9.72
C ASP A 541 1.63 -3.32 10.76
N LEU A 542 1.49 -4.49 11.38
CA LEU A 542 0.47 -4.75 12.41
C LEU A 542 1.13 -5.13 13.73
N VAL A 543 0.57 -4.62 14.82
CA VAL A 543 0.91 -4.98 16.19
C VAL A 543 -0.29 -5.68 16.82
N CYS A 544 -0.17 -6.99 16.98
CA CYS A 544 -1.29 -7.90 17.25
C CYS A 544 -1.22 -8.59 18.60
N ASP A 545 -2.38 -8.80 19.23
CA ASP A 545 -2.48 -9.56 20.47
C ASP A 545 -2.28 -11.05 20.19
N ARG A 546 -1.16 -11.62 20.66
CA ARG A 546 -0.83 -13.04 20.49
C ARG A 546 -1.87 -13.96 21.12
N SER A 547 -2.56 -13.52 22.16
CA SER A 547 -3.52 -14.32 22.91
C SER A 547 -4.87 -14.45 22.21
N ASN A 548 -5.21 -13.49 21.35
CA ASN A 548 -6.49 -13.40 20.66
C ASN A 548 -6.70 -14.57 19.67
N ALA A 549 -7.87 -15.22 19.75
CA ALA A 549 -8.17 -16.42 18.96
C ALA A 549 -8.15 -16.14 17.44
N TRP A 550 -8.76 -15.04 17.00
CA TRP A 550 -8.79 -14.66 15.59
C TRP A 550 -7.39 -14.34 15.07
N VAL A 551 -6.57 -13.64 15.86
CA VAL A 551 -5.17 -13.35 15.50
C VAL A 551 -4.34 -14.64 15.35
N LYS A 552 -4.49 -15.59 16.28
CA LYS A 552 -3.80 -16.90 16.18
C LYS A 552 -4.19 -17.67 14.93
N GLU A 553 -5.46 -17.63 14.56
CA GLU A 553 -5.98 -18.34 13.40
C GLU A 553 -5.52 -17.69 12.09
N ARG A 554 -5.62 -16.36 11.97
CA ARG A 554 -5.48 -15.65 10.68
C ARG A 554 -4.13 -14.99 10.44
N LEU A 555 -3.40 -14.65 11.49
CA LEU A 555 -2.16 -13.88 11.39
C LEU A 555 -0.92 -14.67 11.80
N ALA A 556 -1.06 -15.83 12.44
CA ALA A 556 0.09 -16.64 12.85
C ALA A 556 0.93 -17.16 11.68
N GLU A 557 0.32 -17.38 10.51
CA GLU A 557 1.02 -17.78 9.27
C GLU A 557 1.80 -16.63 8.63
N TRP A 558 1.55 -15.39 9.07
CA TRP A 558 2.18 -14.16 8.56
C TRP A 558 3.17 -13.54 9.56
N ALA A 559 3.52 -14.31 10.61
CA ALA A 559 4.53 -14.01 11.64
C ALA A 559 5.92 -14.42 11.19
#